data_AF-A0A1Y0BZG3-F1
#
_entry.id   AF-A0A1Y0BZG3-F1
#
_cell.length_a   1.000
_cell.length_b   1.000
_cell.length_c   1.000
_cell.angle_alpha   90.00
_cell.angle_beta   90.00
_cell.angle_gamma   90.00
#
_symmetry.space_group_name_H-M   'P 1'
#
loop_
_entity.id
_entity.type
_entity.pdbx_description
1 polymer ?
#
loop_
_entity_poly.entity_id
_entity_poly.type
_entity_poly.pdbx_seq_one_letter_code
_entity_poly.pdbx_strand_id
1 'polypeptide(L)'
;MTQKSGTPHAAIEARKKDTRTKLARVDQALKRLLKQKVTEIDKSHLAVLAGCSRTFLYQNNDARKLITQAETRMKASPLKGAVVSGSVDEANWRERALFAEQQLRTYREKNSSLSRTVADLLGQLRDPDGTWVEDDREHLRQQNEALRAALAEERLVRSEAERRLEASRSNVRHLRQKEADALLNGIN
;
A
#
# COMPACT_ATOMS: atom_id res chain seq x y z
N MET A 1 9.99 -0.32 52.21
CA MET A 1 10.91 0.47 51.36
C MET A 1 12.07 0.95 52.21
N THR A 2 13.26 0.38 52.08
CA THR A 2 14.50 0.92 52.66
C THR A 2 15.66 0.60 51.73
N GLN A 3 16.12 1.61 50.99
CA GLN A 3 17.34 1.50 50.20
C GLN A 3 18.52 1.41 51.16
N LYS A 4 19.18 0.25 51.23
CA LYS A 4 20.51 0.14 51.82
C LYS A 4 21.49 0.82 50.87
N SER A 5 21.87 2.06 51.16
CA SER A 5 22.95 2.76 50.49
C SER A 5 24.25 1.98 50.71
N GLY A 6 24.69 1.24 49.69
CA GLY A 6 26.05 0.71 49.65
C GLY A 6 27.06 1.86 49.79
N THR A 7 28.20 1.57 50.40
CA THR A 7 29.27 2.56 50.59
C THR A 7 29.65 3.22 49.25
N PRO A 8 29.97 4.52 49.21
CA PRO A 8 30.26 5.24 47.96
C PRO A 8 31.36 4.59 47.11
N HIS A 9 32.28 3.86 47.75
CA HIS A 9 33.32 3.07 47.08
C HIS A 9 32.75 1.90 46.27
N ALA A 10 31.81 1.12 46.84
CA ALA A 10 31.17 0.02 46.14
C ALA A 10 30.35 0.49 44.92
N ALA A 11 29.72 1.67 45.02
CA ALA A 11 29.00 2.29 43.90
C ALA A 11 29.94 2.73 42.76
N ILE A 12 31.13 3.26 43.09
CA ILE A 12 32.15 3.65 42.11
C ILE A 12 32.72 2.41 41.41
N GLU A 13 32.99 1.34 42.14
CA GLU A 13 33.48 0.08 41.57
C GLU A 13 32.46 -0.58 40.66
N ALA A 14 31.19 -0.60 41.05
CA ALA A 14 30.10 -1.09 40.21
C ALA A 14 30.01 -0.31 38.89
N ARG A 15 30.14 1.02 38.93
CA ARG A 15 30.17 1.87 37.73
C ARG A 15 31.38 1.59 36.85
N LYS A 16 32.58 1.41 37.43
CA LYS A 16 33.80 1.04 36.69
C LYS A 16 33.68 -0.33 36.02
N LYS A 17 33.00 -1.28 36.67
CA LYS A 17 32.75 -2.60 36.10
C LYS A 17 31.77 -2.51 34.92
N ASP A 18 30.71 -1.72 35.05
CA ASP A 18 29.72 -1.50 33.99
C ASP A 18 30.30 -0.74 32.77
N THR A 19 31.21 0.22 32.98
CA THR A 19 31.89 0.87 31.84
C THR A 19 32.79 -0.11 31.10
N ARG A 20 33.54 -0.97 31.82
CA ARG A 20 34.40 -2.00 31.20
C ARG A 20 33.61 -3.02 30.38
N THR A 21 32.47 -3.49 30.88
CA THR A 21 31.62 -4.44 30.14
C THR A 21 31.06 -3.81 28.87
N LYS A 22 30.63 -2.54 28.92
CA LYS A 22 30.18 -1.79 27.75
C LYS A 22 31.29 -1.61 26.71
N LEU A 23 32.51 -1.28 27.14
CA LEU A 23 33.66 -1.18 26.22
C LEU A 23 33.98 -2.52 25.55
N ALA A 24 33.93 -3.63 26.27
CA ALA A 24 34.14 -4.96 25.71
C ALA A 24 33.09 -5.32 24.64
N ARG A 25 31.82 -4.96 24.86
CA ARG A 25 30.74 -5.15 23.86
C ARG A 25 30.95 -4.31 22.61
N VAL A 26 31.44 -3.08 22.77
CA VAL A 26 31.78 -2.20 21.63
C VAL A 26 32.91 -2.79 20.80
N ASP A 27 33.99 -3.28 21.44
CA ASP A 27 35.08 -3.96 20.73
C ASP A 27 34.60 -5.22 19.98
N GLN A 28 33.73 -6.03 20.59
CA GLN A 28 33.15 -7.20 19.93
C GLN A 28 32.27 -6.81 18.73
N ALA A 29 31.45 -5.75 18.86
CA ALA A 29 30.62 -5.25 17.77
C ALA A 29 31.48 -4.71 16.61
N LEU A 30 32.56 -3.98 16.91
CA LEU A 30 33.52 -3.51 15.91
C LEU A 30 34.18 -4.68 15.17
N LYS A 31 34.63 -5.72 15.87
CA LYS A 31 35.20 -6.93 15.24
C LYS A 31 34.21 -7.62 14.30
N ARG A 32 32.92 -7.65 14.65
CA ARG A 32 31.86 -8.19 13.78
C ARG A 32 31.68 -7.36 12.51
N LEU A 33 31.62 -6.02 12.64
CA LEU A 33 31.52 -5.11 11.50
C LEU A 33 32.73 -5.22 10.56
N LEU A 34 33.95 -5.33 11.12
CA LEU A 34 35.16 -5.54 10.33
C LEU A 34 35.13 -6.87 9.55
N LYS A 35 34.59 -7.94 10.16
CA LYS A 35 34.42 -9.24 9.48
C LYS A 35 33.41 -9.17 8.33
N GLN A 36 32.40 -8.31 8.44
CA GLN A 36 31.37 -8.08 7.42
C GLN A 36 31.82 -7.16 6.27
N LYS A 37 33.08 -6.69 6.27
CA LYS A 37 33.66 -5.81 5.24
C LYS A 37 32.83 -4.53 4.99
N VAL A 38 32.29 -3.96 6.06
CA VAL A 38 31.56 -2.68 5.98
C VAL A 38 32.54 -1.58 5.57
N THR A 39 32.11 -0.64 4.72
CA THR A 39 32.94 0.46 4.20
C THR A 39 33.09 1.62 5.18
N GLU A 40 32.09 1.86 6.04
CA GLU A 40 32.07 2.94 7.04
C GLU A 40 31.43 2.49 8.36
N ILE A 41 31.94 2.99 9.50
CA ILE A 41 31.41 2.66 10.83
C ILE A 41 30.38 3.72 11.24
N ASP A 42 29.08 3.42 11.10
CA ASP A 42 28.04 4.25 11.70
C ASP A 42 27.97 4.02 13.22
N LYS A 43 28.21 5.10 13.98
CA LYS A 43 28.14 5.11 15.45
C LYS A 43 26.74 4.78 15.96
N SER A 44 25.70 5.11 15.20
CA SER A 44 24.31 4.86 15.57
C SER A 44 24.00 3.36 15.51
N HIS A 45 24.41 2.70 14.43
CA HIS A 45 24.31 1.25 14.25
C HIS A 45 25.21 0.49 15.24
N LEU A 46 26.42 0.98 15.49
CA LEU A 46 27.34 0.39 16.46
C LEU A 46 26.76 0.38 17.89
N ALA A 47 26.04 1.44 18.29
CA ALA A 47 25.38 1.52 19.59
C ALA A 47 24.32 0.41 19.77
N VAL A 48 23.53 0.17 18.73
CA VAL A 48 22.51 -0.89 18.70
C VAL A 48 23.16 -2.26 18.79
N LEU A 49 24.20 -2.52 17.98
CA LEU A 49 24.92 -3.80 17.99
C LEU A 49 25.64 -4.11 19.30
N ALA A 50 26.18 -3.09 19.97
CA ALA A 50 26.86 -3.23 21.25
C ALA A 50 25.90 -3.21 22.45
N GLY A 51 24.60 -2.94 22.25
CA GLY A 51 23.62 -2.78 23.33
C GLY A 51 23.97 -1.64 24.29
N CYS A 52 24.53 -0.54 23.77
CA CYS A 52 24.98 0.63 24.54
C CYS A 52 24.24 1.89 24.07
N SER A 53 24.16 2.92 24.91
CA SER A 53 23.57 4.21 24.50
C SER A 53 24.50 4.94 23.52
N ARG A 54 23.92 5.69 22.58
CA ARG A 54 24.68 6.57 21.67
C ARG A 54 25.53 7.59 22.46
N THR A 55 24.97 8.11 23.55
CA THR A 55 25.65 9.06 24.45
C THR A 55 26.93 8.47 25.04
N PHE A 56 26.96 7.17 25.36
CA PHE A 56 28.16 6.50 25.87
C PHE A 56 29.29 6.49 24.84
N LEU A 57 28.99 6.19 23.57
CA LEU A 57 29.98 6.20 22.49
C LEU A 57 30.55 7.61 22.23
N TYR A 58 29.71 8.64 22.38
CA TYR A 58 30.16 10.02 22.25
C TYR A 58 30.88 10.53 23.49
N GLN A 59 30.51 10.18 24.70
CA GLN A 59 31.11 10.79 25.90
C GLN A 59 32.36 10.06 26.41
N ASN A 60 32.49 8.75 26.12
CA ASN A 60 33.61 7.97 26.61
C ASN A 60 34.82 8.02 25.66
N ASN A 61 35.94 8.55 26.15
CA ASN A 61 37.18 8.67 25.36
C ASN A 61 37.76 7.33 24.91
N ASP A 62 37.61 6.26 25.70
CA ASP A 62 38.14 4.94 25.35
C ASP A 62 37.30 4.29 24.23
N ALA A 63 35.98 4.49 24.25
CA ALA A 63 35.11 4.07 23.15
C ALA A 63 35.47 4.78 21.85
N ARG A 64 35.76 6.09 21.89
CA ARG A 64 36.22 6.86 20.72
C ARG A 64 37.54 6.32 20.18
N LYS A 65 38.52 6.02 21.05
CA LYS A 65 39.81 5.45 20.65
C LYS A 65 39.62 4.12 19.91
N LEU A 66 38.78 3.22 20.43
CA LEU A 66 38.49 1.94 19.78
C LEU A 66 37.88 2.12 18.38
N ILE A 67 36.96 3.06 18.22
CA ILE A 67 36.35 3.38 16.91
C ILE A 67 37.42 3.91 15.95
N THR A 68 38.25 4.87 16.37
CA THR A 68 39.32 5.41 15.51
C THR A 68 40.35 4.35 15.10
N GLN A 69 40.68 3.41 15.99
CA GLN A 69 41.57 2.29 15.68
C GLN A 69 40.94 1.30 14.69
N ALA A 70 39.63 1.09 14.76
CA ALA A 70 38.92 0.26 13.79
C ALA A 70 38.87 0.96 12.42
N GLU A 71 38.60 2.26 12.38
CA GLU A 71 38.62 3.06 11.15
C GLU A 71 40.01 3.09 10.49
N THR A 72 41.09 3.21 11.27
CA THR A 72 42.46 3.14 10.72
C THR A 72 42.78 1.75 10.19
N ARG A 73 42.33 0.67 10.85
CA ARG A 73 42.48 -0.71 10.34
C ARG A 73 41.70 -0.95 9.05
N MET A 74 40.51 -0.35 8.90
CA MET A 74 39.75 -0.41 7.66
C MET A 74 40.47 0.30 6.51
N LYS A 75 41.01 1.49 6.77
CA LYS A 75 41.75 2.28 5.78
C LYS A 75 43.13 1.68 5.44
N ALA A 76 43.79 1.06 6.42
CA ALA A 76 45.10 0.44 6.28
C ALA A 76 45.06 -1.04 5.84
N SER A 77 43.90 -1.55 5.42
CA SER A 77 43.79 -2.85 4.76
C SER A 77 43.78 -2.65 3.23
N PRO A 78 44.93 -2.40 2.57
CA PRO A 78 44.96 -2.37 1.13
C PRO A 78 44.75 -3.80 0.61
N LEU A 79 43.69 -4.01 -0.16
CA LEU A 79 43.60 -4.88 -1.35
C LEU A 79 44.55 -6.10 -1.44
N LYS A 80 44.78 -6.85 -0.36
CA LYS A 80 45.72 -7.99 -0.36
C LYS A 80 45.09 -9.28 -0.89
N GLY A 81 44.26 -9.16 -1.92
CA GLY A 81 43.55 -10.28 -2.56
C GLY A 81 43.31 -10.12 -4.07
N ALA A 82 43.83 -9.09 -4.73
CA ALA A 82 43.39 -8.72 -6.08
C ALA A 82 44.10 -9.42 -7.27
N VAL A 83 45.14 -10.23 -7.06
CA VAL A 83 45.98 -10.70 -8.20
C VAL A 83 45.72 -12.16 -8.61
N VAL A 84 45.05 -12.97 -7.78
CA VAL A 84 44.78 -14.40 -8.12
C VAL A 84 43.29 -14.67 -8.36
N SER A 85 42.38 -13.77 -7.93
CA SER A 85 40.94 -13.93 -8.17
C SER A 85 40.45 -13.29 -9.46
N GLY A 86 41.29 -12.52 -10.17
CA GLY A 86 40.92 -11.78 -11.38
C GLY A 86 40.22 -12.63 -12.45
N SER A 87 40.74 -13.80 -12.81
CA SER A 87 40.12 -14.64 -13.85
C SER A 87 38.81 -15.32 -13.42
N VAL A 88 38.69 -15.70 -12.14
CA VAL A 88 37.50 -16.35 -11.57
C VAL A 88 36.40 -15.33 -11.32
N ASP A 89 36.76 -14.17 -10.76
CA ASP A 89 35.86 -13.03 -10.60
C ASP A 89 35.42 -12.50 -11.98
N GLU A 90 36.33 -12.57 -12.96
CA GLU A 90 36.02 -12.23 -14.34
C GLU A 90 35.05 -13.18 -15.03
N ALA A 91 35.25 -14.49 -14.86
CA ALA A 91 34.32 -15.50 -15.33
C ALA A 91 32.95 -15.35 -14.64
N ASN A 92 32.94 -15.08 -13.33
CA ASN A 92 31.72 -14.92 -12.54
C ASN A 92 30.89 -13.69 -12.96
N TRP A 93 31.49 -12.54 -13.27
CA TRP A 93 30.69 -11.41 -13.77
C TRP A 93 30.18 -11.64 -15.20
N ARG A 94 30.94 -12.36 -16.06
CA ARG A 94 30.49 -12.72 -17.41
C ARG A 94 29.30 -13.68 -17.35
N GLU A 95 29.36 -14.71 -16.52
CA GLU A 95 28.25 -15.63 -16.30
C GLU A 95 27.02 -14.92 -15.74
N ARG A 96 27.21 -14.02 -14.76
CA ARG A 96 26.11 -13.20 -14.23
C ARG A 96 25.52 -12.25 -15.26
N ALA A 97 26.35 -11.65 -16.13
CA ALA A 97 25.89 -10.79 -17.20
C ALA A 97 25.06 -11.57 -18.23
N LEU A 98 25.54 -12.74 -18.65
CA LEU A 98 24.81 -13.64 -19.55
C LEU A 98 23.48 -14.11 -18.93
N PHE A 99 23.47 -14.46 -17.65
CA PHE A 99 22.25 -14.85 -16.96
C PHE A 99 21.27 -13.67 -16.86
N ALA A 100 21.74 -12.47 -16.57
CA ALA A 100 20.91 -11.27 -16.56
C ALA A 100 20.34 -10.95 -17.95
N GLU A 101 21.13 -11.11 -19.02
CA GLU A 101 20.66 -10.96 -20.40
C GLU A 101 19.59 -12.00 -20.76
N GLN A 102 19.79 -13.27 -20.38
CA GLN A 102 18.81 -14.33 -20.59
C GLN A 102 17.51 -14.01 -19.85
N GLN A 103 17.59 -13.62 -18.58
CA GLN A 103 16.41 -13.18 -17.83
C GLN A 103 15.71 -12.00 -18.51
N LEU A 104 16.45 -10.98 -18.93
CA LEU A 104 15.90 -9.83 -19.63
C LEU A 104 15.15 -10.23 -20.92
N ARG A 105 15.70 -11.18 -21.69
CA ARG A 105 15.02 -11.74 -22.88
C ARG A 105 13.72 -12.43 -22.49
N THR A 106 13.74 -13.29 -21.47
CA THR A 106 12.52 -13.97 -21.02
C THR A 106 11.45 -13.01 -20.54
N TYR A 107 11.82 -11.92 -19.85
CA TYR A 107 10.87 -10.90 -19.40
C TYR A 107 10.32 -10.09 -20.56
N ARG A 108 11.14 -9.76 -21.57
CA ARG A 108 10.68 -9.07 -22.78
C ARG A 108 9.71 -9.91 -23.59
N GLU A 109 9.96 -11.21 -23.71
CA GLU A 109 9.05 -12.17 -24.35
C GLU A 109 7.71 -12.23 -23.61
N LYS A 110 7.74 -12.39 -22.27
CA LYS A 110 6.54 -12.36 -21.43
C LYS A 110 5.77 -11.05 -21.52
N ASN A 111 6.46 -9.91 -21.53
CA ASN A 111 5.82 -8.61 -21.67
C ASN A 111 5.15 -8.45 -23.03
N SER A 112 5.79 -8.96 -24.08
CA SER A 112 5.25 -8.95 -25.44
C SER A 112 4.03 -9.87 -25.54
N SER A 113 4.06 -11.07 -24.93
CA SER A 113 2.89 -11.95 -24.89
C SER A 113 1.73 -11.33 -24.11
N LEU A 114 2.02 -10.71 -22.96
CA LEU A 114 0.99 -10.03 -22.16
C LEU A 114 0.37 -8.87 -22.94
N SER A 115 1.18 -8.05 -23.61
CA SER A 115 0.70 -6.94 -24.42
C SER A 115 -0.21 -7.42 -25.56
N ARG A 116 0.10 -8.56 -26.19
CA ARG A 116 -0.79 -9.19 -27.20
C ARG A 116 -2.10 -9.65 -26.58
N THR A 117 -2.06 -10.37 -25.45
CA THR A 117 -3.28 -10.83 -24.78
C THR A 117 -4.17 -9.67 -24.33
N VAL A 118 -3.58 -8.55 -23.87
CA VAL A 118 -4.33 -7.35 -23.52
C VAL A 118 -4.97 -6.72 -24.77
N ALA A 119 -4.24 -6.64 -25.88
CA ALA A 119 -4.80 -6.15 -27.14
C ALA A 119 -5.96 -7.03 -27.64
N ASP A 120 -5.83 -8.36 -27.54
CA ASP A 120 -6.88 -9.30 -27.93
C ASP A 120 -8.13 -9.16 -27.02
N LEU A 121 -7.94 -9.05 -25.70
CA LEU A 121 -9.03 -8.86 -24.75
C LEU A 121 -9.73 -7.51 -24.94
N LEU A 122 -8.98 -6.44 -25.21
CA LEU A 122 -9.54 -5.13 -25.53
C LEU A 122 -10.27 -5.15 -26.88
N GLY A 123 -9.77 -5.91 -27.85
CA GLY A 123 -10.46 -6.16 -29.12
C GLY A 123 -11.75 -6.95 -28.94
N GLN A 124 -11.79 -7.93 -28.02
CA GLN A 124 -13.01 -8.68 -27.68
C GLN A 124 -14.05 -7.84 -26.95
N LEU A 125 -13.62 -6.82 -26.20
CA LEU A 125 -14.51 -5.86 -25.54
C LEU A 125 -15.00 -4.76 -26.50
N ARG A 126 -14.54 -4.78 -27.75
CA ARG A 126 -14.95 -3.85 -28.79
C ARG A 126 -15.90 -4.56 -29.73
N ASP A 127 -17.07 -3.96 -29.93
CA ASP A 127 -18.03 -4.47 -30.89
C ASP A 127 -17.51 -4.26 -32.32
N PRO A 128 -17.96 -5.06 -33.31
CA PRO A 128 -17.50 -4.97 -34.70
C PRO A 128 -17.71 -3.58 -35.33
N ASP A 129 -18.66 -2.80 -34.81
CA ASP A 129 -18.96 -1.43 -35.25
C ASP A 129 -18.01 -0.39 -34.64
N GLY A 130 -17.11 -0.83 -33.76
CA GLY A 130 -16.06 -0.02 -33.16
C GLY A 130 -16.45 0.70 -31.87
N THR A 131 -17.70 0.55 -31.41
CA THR A 131 -18.21 0.96 -30.10
C THR A 131 -17.63 0.09 -28.98
N TRP A 132 -17.37 0.70 -27.83
CA TRP A 132 -16.99 -0.05 -26.64
C TRP A 132 -18.25 -0.61 -25.98
N VAL A 133 -18.18 -1.84 -25.49
CA VAL A 133 -19.30 -2.47 -24.76
C VAL A 133 -19.78 -1.63 -23.56
N GLU A 134 -18.90 -0.83 -22.95
CA GLU A 134 -19.30 0.11 -21.88
C GLU A 134 -20.14 1.29 -22.41
N ASP A 135 -19.85 1.81 -23.60
CA ASP A 135 -20.65 2.89 -24.22
C ASP A 135 -22.07 2.38 -24.51
N ASP A 136 -22.20 1.14 -24.99
CA ASP A 136 -23.49 0.49 -25.23
C ASP A 136 -24.26 0.25 -23.91
N ARG A 137 -23.55 -0.11 -22.83
CA ARG A 137 -24.16 -0.25 -21.50
C ARG A 137 -24.66 1.08 -20.95
N GLU A 138 -23.89 2.15 -21.12
CA GLU A 138 -24.32 3.50 -20.73
C GLU A 138 -25.52 3.97 -21.55
N HIS A 139 -25.50 3.75 -22.86
CA HIS A 139 -26.60 4.09 -23.75
C HIS A 139 -27.87 3.31 -23.39
N LEU A 140 -27.79 1.99 -23.19
CA LEU A 140 -28.93 1.17 -22.74
C LEU A 140 -29.45 1.62 -21.38
N ARG A 141 -28.57 2.01 -20.47
CA ARG A 141 -28.95 2.54 -19.16
C ARG A 141 -29.74 3.85 -19.29
N GLN A 142 -29.24 4.79 -20.09
CA GLN A 142 -29.91 6.06 -20.35
C GLN A 142 -31.29 5.84 -20.98
N GLN A 143 -31.39 4.93 -21.96
CA GLN A 143 -32.66 4.53 -22.55
C GLN A 143 -33.61 3.92 -21.52
N ASN A 144 -33.12 3.05 -20.63
CA ASN A 144 -33.95 2.45 -19.59
C ASN A 144 -34.46 3.49 -18.59
N GLU A 145 -33.62 4.44 -18.18
CA GLU A 145 -33.98 5.55 -17.30
C GLU A 145 -35.04 6.46 -17.96
N ALA A 146 -34.86 6.80 -19.25
CA ALA A 146 -35.84 7.57 -20.01
C ALA A 146 -37.19 6.85 -20.13
N LEU A 147 -37.18 5.55 -20.46
CA LEU A 147 -38.40 4.74 -20.53
C LEU A 147 -39.11 4.63 -19.18
N ARG A 148 -38.37 4.52 -18.07
CA ARG A 148 -38.95 4.52 -16.72
C ARG A 148 -39.58 5.86 -16.38
N ALA A 149 -38.94 6.97 -16.76
CA ALA A 149 -39.49 8.30 -16.55
C ALA A 149 -40.80 8.49 -17.34
N ALA A 150 -40.80 8.14 -18.63
CA ALA A 150 -42.00 8.19 -19.47
C ALA A 150 -43.14 7.32 -18.92
N LEU A 151 -42.82 6.09 -18.46
CA LEU A 151 -43.81 5.20 -17.87
C LEU A 151 -44.36 5.74 -16.52
N ALA A 152 -43.55 6.45 -15.74
CA ALA A 152 -44.02 7.11 -14.52
C ALA A 152 -44.96 8.28 -14.83
N GLU A 153 -44.64 9.08 -15.86
CA GLU A 153 -45.48 10.18 -16.33
C GLU A 153 -46.83 9.66 -16.84
N GLU A 154 -46.83 8.64 -17.69
CA GLU A 154 -48.07 8.01 -18.20
C GLU A 154 -48.94 7.44 -17.06
N ARG A 155 -48.33 6.88 -16.02
CA ARG A 155 -49.07 6.42 -14.84
C ARG A 155 -49.72 7.56 -14.08
N LEU A 156 -49.06 8.72 -13.97
CA LEU A 156 -49.63 9.91 -13.34
C LEU A 156 -50.83 10.41 -14.14
N VAL A 157 -50.66 10.58 -15.46
CA VAL A 157 -51.72 11.03 -16.38
C VAL A 157 -52.92 10.09 -16.32
N ARG A 158 -52.69 8.77 -16.35
CA ARG A 158 -53.74 7.77 -16.20
C ARG A 158 -54.48 7.90 -14.87
N SER A 159 -53.75 8.04 -13.76
CA SER A 159 -54.36 8.17 -12.44
C SER A 159 -55.21 9.43 -12.32
N GLU A 160 -54.81 10.53 -12.97
CA GLU A 160 -55.57 11.77 -13.01
C GLU A 160 -56.85 11.62 -13.84
N ALA A 161 -56.75 10.98 -15.02
CA ALA A 161 -57.91 10.68 -15.86
C ALA A 161 -58.92 9.79 -15.14
N GLU A 162 -58.46 8.76 -14.42
CA GLU A 162 -59.31 7.87 -13.61
C GLU A 162 -60.03 8.65 -12.49
N ARG A 163 -59.34 9.57 -11.79
CA ARG A 163 -59.98 10.43 -10.78
C ARG A 163 -61.04 11.35 -11.38
N ARG A 164 -60.76 11.98 -12.53
CA ARG A 164 -61.73 12.84 -13.23
C ARG A 164 -62.97 12.05 -13.67
N LEU A 165 -62.78 10.83 -14.14
CA LEU A 165 -63.85 9.93 -14.55
C LEU A 165 -64.67 9.43 -13.36
N GLU A 166 -64.05 9.15 -12.21
CA GLU A 166 -64.79 8.82 -10.99
C GLU A 166 -65.59 10.01 -10.46
N ALA A 167 -65.02 11.22 -10.52
CA ALA A 167 -65.72 12.46 -10.16
C ALA A 167 -66.92 12.75 -11.08
N SER A 168 -66.82 12.51 -12.38
CA SER A 168 -67.96 12.68 -13.29
C SER A 168 -69.04 11.62 -13.04
N ARG A 169 -68.64 10.37 -12.81
CA ARG A 169 -69.57 9.27 -12.44
C ARG A 169 -70.29 9.53 -11.11
N SER A 170 -69.58 10.05 -10.10
CA SER A 170 -70.20 10.37 -8.81
C SER A 170 -71.16 11.55 -8.95
N ASN A 171 -70.83 12.56 -9.74
CA ASN A 171 -71.73 13.68 -10.03
C ASN A 171 -73.01 13.21 -10.74
N VAL A 172 -72.90 12.36 -11.77
CA VAL A 172 -74.06 11.78 -12.46
C VAL A 172 -74.92 10.94 -11.50
N ARG A 173 -74.30 10.11 -10.65
CA ARG A 173 -75.02 9.33 -9.63
C ARG A 173 -75.78 10.24 -8.65
N HIS A 174 -75.14 11.32 -8.21
CA HIS A 174 -75.75 12.28 -7.29
C HIS A 174 -76.90 13.07 -7.93
N LEU A 175 -76.78 13.47 -9.21
CA LEU A 175 -77.88 14.10 -9.95
C LEU A 175 -79.07 13.15 -10.10
N ARG A 176 -78.82 11.89 -10.48
CA ARG A 176 -79.88 10.87 -10.56
C ARG A 176 -80.57 10.63 -9.22
N GLN A 177 -79.81 10.61 -8.11
CA GLN A 177 -80.40 10.46 -6.78
C GLN A 177 -81.29 11.66 -6.44
N LYS A 178 -80.85 12.89 -6.71
CA LYS A 178 -81.66 14.10 -6.52
C LYS A 178 -82.94 14.10 -7.34
N GLU A 179 -82.87 13.69 -8.60
CA GLU A 179 -84.05 13.55 -9.47
C GLU A 179 -85.02 12.51 -8.90
N ALA A 180 -84.52 11.36 -8.44
CA ALA A 180 -85.35 10.33 -7.81
C ALA A 180 -86.01 10.82 -6.51
N ASP A 181 -85.26 11.51 -5.65
CA ASP A 181 -85.78 12.09 -4.40
C ASP A 181 -86.85 13.17 -4.68
N ALA A 182 -86.65 13.99 -5.72
CA ALA A 182 -87.63 14.99 -6.15
C ALA A 182 -88.93 14.36 -6.68
N LEU A 183 -88.82 13.28 -7.47
CA LEU A 183 -89.99 12.52 -7.92
C LEU A 183 -90.74 11.89 -6.75
N LEU A 184 -90.04 11.30 -5.77
CA LEU A 184 -90.65 10.71 -4.58
C LEU A 184 -91.38 11.78 -3.73
N ASN A 185 -90.81 12.97 -3.59
CA ASN A 185 -91.43 14.06 -2.83
C ASN A 185 -92.60 14.74 -3.56
N GLY A 186 -92.66 14.68 -4.89
CA GLY A 186 -93.77 15.23 -5.69
C GLY A 186 -94.97 14.29 -5.88
N ILE A 187 -94.87 13.04 -5.43
CA ILE A 187 -95.94 12.02 -5.47
C ILE A 187 -96.74 11.98 -4.14
N ASN A 188 -96.26 12.65 -3.08
CA ASN A 188 -96.99 12.88 -1.82
C ASN A 188 -97.66 14.26 -1.81
#